data_AF-A0A954Z3Y7-F1
#
_entry.id   AF-A0A954Z3Y7-F1
#
_cell.length_a   1.000
_cell.length_b   1.000
_cell.length_c   1.000
_cell.angle_alpha   90.00
_cell.angle_beta   90.00
_cell.angle_gamma   90.00
#
_symmetry.space_group_name_H-M   'P 1'
#
loop_
_entity.id
_entity.type
_entity.pdbx_description
1 polymer ?
#
loop_
_entity_poly.entity_id
_entity_poly.type
_entity_poly.pdbx_seq_one_letter_code
_entity_poly.pdbx_strand_id
1 'polypeptide(L)' 'MHYPHRISHRKRARKQGFRARMRRAGGRKLISRKRRRGRRVNVKGT' A
#
# COMPACT_ATOMS: atom_id res chain seq x y z
N MET A 1 12.02 17.38 -15.07
CA MET A 1 11.98 15.92 -14.81
C MET A 1 11.57 15.20 -16.09
N HIS A 2 12.41 14.30 -16.61
CA HIS A 2 12.29 13.80 -17.99
C HIS A 2 11.04 12.97 -18.29
N TYR A 3 10.33 12.40 -17.31
CA TYR A 3 8.94 11.97 -17.51
C TYR A 3 8.13 12.16 -16.22
N PRO A 4 7.20 13.14 -16.16
CA PRO A 4 6.35 13.27 -15.00
C PRO A 4 5.47 12.03 -14.87
N HIS A 5 5.60 11.32 -13.75
CA HIS A 5 4.71 10.20 -13.46
C HIS A 5 3.30 10.72 -13.21
N ARG A 6 2.35 10.32 -14.05
CA ARG A 6 0.93 10.63 -13.84
C ARG A 6 0.46 10.08 -12.49
N ILE A 7 0.03 10.97 -11.60
CA ILE A 7 -0.50 10.61 -10.28
C ILE A 7 -1.94 10.11 -10.46
N SER A 8 -2.16 8.80 -10.28
CA SER A 8 -3.50 8.22 -10.28
C SER A 8 -3.82 7.60 -8.92
N HIS A 9 -4.68 8.28 -8.16
CA HIS A 9 -5.15 7.80 -6.85
C HIS A 9 -5.93 6.48 -6.98
N ARG A 10 -6.72 6.33 -8.05
CA ARG A 10 -7.43 5.08 -8.37
C ARG A 10 -6.46 3.93 -8.65
N LYS A 11 -5.39 4.16 -9.41
CA LYS A 11 -4.34 3.13 -9.66
C LYS A 11 -3.63 2.76 -8.35
N ARG A 12 -3.29 3.76 -7.52
CA ARG A 12 -2.62 3.54 -6.23
C ARG A 12 -3.47 2.70 -5.28
N ALA A 13 -4.75 3.01 -5.14
CA ALA A 13 -5.66 2.24 -4.28
C ALA A 13 -5.80 0.78 -4.75
N ARG A 14 -6.00 0.55 -6.05
CA ARG A 14 -6.13 -0.81 -6.62
C ARG A 14 -4.86 -1.65 -6.53
N LYS A 15 -3.69 -1.04 -6.74
CA LYS A 15 -2.41 -1.77 -6.76
C LYS A 15 -1.77 -1.92 -5.38
N GLN A 16 -1.88 -0.90 -4.53
CA GLN A 16 -1.12 -0.81 -3.28
C GLN A 16 -1.97 -0.67 -2.03
N GLY A 17 -3.29 -0.46 -2.15
CA GLY A 17 -4.19 -0.26 -1.02
C GLY A 17 -4.30 -1.49 -0.10
N PHE A 18 -4.81 -1.26 1.11
CA PHE A 18 -4.91 -2.28 2.15
C PHE A 18 -5.65 -3.54 1.67
N ARG A 19 -6.84 -3.36 1.07
CA ARG A 19 -7.62 -4.47 0.49
C ARG A 19 -6.84 -5.28 -0.55
N ALA A 20 -6.06 -4.60 -1.41
CA ALA A 20 -5.23 -5.27 -2.41
C ALA A 20 -4.10 -6.09 -1.76
N ARG A 21 -3.54 -5.62 -0.64
CA ARG A 21 -2.53 -6.37 0.14
C ARG A 21 -3.15 -7.56 0.88
N MET A 22 -4.38 -7.44 1.38
CA MET A 22 -5.03 -8.51 2.12
C MET A 22 -5.47 -9.70 1.23
N ARG A 23 -5.69 -9.46 -0.07
CA ARG A 23 -6.13 -10.51 -1.02
C ARG A 23 -5.17 -11.69 -1.15
N ARG A 24 -3.86 -11.47 -1.10
CA ARG A 24 -2.83 -12.52 -1.34
C ARG A 24 -1.98 -12.76 -0.11
N ALA A 25 -1.49 -14.00 0.06
CA ALA A 25 -0.63 -14.37 1.19
C ALA A 25 0.62 -13.49 1.30
N GLY A 26 1.31 -13.19 0.19
CA GLY A 26 2.49 -12.33 0.19
C GLY A 26 2.19 -10.88 0.63
N GLY A 27 1.00 -10.37 0.33
CA GLY A 27 0.57 -9.05 0.79
C GLY A 27 0.28 -9.03 2.29
N ARG A 28 -0.33 -10.10 2.82
CA ARG A 28 -0.49 -10.29 4.28
C ARG A 28 0.85 -10.37 5.00
N LYS A 29 1.84 -11.10 4.46
CA LYS A 29 3.22 -11.13 4.99
C LYS A 29 3.86 -9.75 5.01
N LEU A 30 3.67 -8.94 3.97
CA LEU A 30 4.19 -7.58 3.92
C LEU A 30 3.58 -6.67 5.01
N ILE A 31 2.26 -6.75 5.20
CA ILE A 31 1.55 -6.01 6.26
C ILE A 31 2.04 -6.44 7.65
N SER A 32 2.20 -7.75 7.88
CA SER A 32 2.74 -8.28 9.13
C SER A 32 4.15 -7.75 9.44
N ARG A 33 5.06 -7.74 8.44
CA ARG A 33 6.40 -7.14 8.60
C ARG A 33 6.36 -5.66 8.96
N LYS A 34 5.47 -4.88 8.33
CA LYS A 34 5.30 -3.46 8.64
C LYS A 34 4.81 -3.25 10.07
N ARG A 35 3.81 -4.04 10.51
CA ARG A 35 3.30 -4.01 11.88
C ARG A 35 4.36 -4.37 12.91
N ARG A 36 5.17 -5.41 12.66
CA ARG A 36 6.28 -5.81 13.53
C ARG A 36 7.31 -4.69 13.73
N ARG A 37 7.56 -3.88 12.70
CA ARG A 37 8.43 -2.70 12.77
C ARG A 37 7.71 -1.45 13.34
N GLY A 38 6.48 -1.55 13.82
CA GLY A 38 5.70 -0.41 14.30
C GLY A 38 5.24 0.57 13.21
N ARG A 39 5.31 0.20 11.92
CA ARG A 39 4.89 1.09 10.82
C ARG A 39 3.38 1.12 10.68
N ARG A 40 2.80 2.32 10.59
CA ARG A 40 1.38 2.52 10.25
C ARG A 40 1.09 1.95 8.86
N VAL A 41 0.15 1.00 8.79
CA VAL A 41 -0.20 0.28 7.56
C VAL A 41 -1.36 0.91 6.78
N ASN A 42 -2.13 1.78 7.44
CA ASN A 42 -3.20 2.57 6.84
C ASN A 42 -2.91 4.05 7.11
N VAL A 43 -2.45 4.79 6.11
CA VAL A 43 -2.05 6.22 6.23
C VAL A 43 -3.16 7.15 5.72
N LYS A 44 -4.33 6.62 5.35
CA LYS A 44 -5.53 7.43 5.11
C LYS A 44 -6.39 7.38 6.38
N GLY A 45 -6.08 8.21 7.36
CA GLY A 45 -6.71 8.17 8.68
C GLY A 45 -5.97 9.01 9.73
N THR A 46 -5.63 10.23 9.36
CA THR A 46 -5.50 11.46 10.15
C THR A 46 -5.88 12.58 9.19
#